data_AF-A0A3G6P8B7-F1
#
_entry.id   AF-A0A3G6P8B7-F1
#
_cell.length_a   1.000
_cell.length_b   1.000
_cell.length_c   1.000
_cell.angle_alpha   90.00
_cell.angle_beta   90.00
_cell.angle_gamma   90.00
#
_symmetry.space_group_name_H-M   'P 1'
#
loop_
_entity.id
_entity.type
_entity.pdbx_description
1 polymer ?
#
loop_
_entity_poly.entity_id
_entity_poly.type
_entity_poly.pdbx_seq_one_letter_code
_entity_poly.pdbx_strand_id
1 'polypeptide(L)' 'MLSSADLQIERALFLSALIIFFGVGFSCTLIIFIINSIRKKPKNALYYVFSFLISGTIVLALAAFCFCMILIQ' A
#
# COMPACT_ATOMS: atom_id res chain seq x y z
N MET A 1 29.68 -3.21 14.90
CA MET A 1 29.49 -3.13 13.44
C MET A 1 28.31 -3.95 12.90
N LEU A 2 27.65 -4.84 13.66
CA LEU A 2 26.38 -5.45 13.23
C LEU A 2 25.18 -4.48 13.26
N SER A 3 25.11 -3.60 14.26
CA SER A 3 23.98 -2.68 14.45
C SER A 3 23.75 -1.71 13.28
N SER A 4 24.80 -1.36 12.52
CA SER A 4 24.67 -0.49 11.34
C SER A 4 24.06 -1.19 10.13
N ALA A 5 24.28 -2.51 9.96
CA ALA A 5 23.69 -3.29 8.87
C ALA A 5 22.20 -3.57 9.14
N ASP A 6 21.86 -3.85 10.41
CA ASP A 6 20.49 -4.05 10.87
C ASP A 6 19.60 -2.82 10.62
N LEU A 7 20.14 -1.63 10.93
CA LEU A 7 19.48 -0.35 10.65
C LEU A 7 19.20 -0.11 9.15
N GLN A 8 20.08 -0.58 8.27
CA GLN A 8 19.91 -0.43 6.82
C GLN A 8 18.81 -1.35 6.29
N ILE A 9 18.73 -2.59 6.78
CA ILE A 9 17.70 -3.55 6.41
C ILE A 9 16.33 -3.09 6.92
N GLU A 10 16.23 -2.70 8.19
CA GLU A 10 15.01 -2.15 8.79
C GLU A 10 14.48 -0.93 8.00
N ARG A 11 15.38 -0.01 7.64
CA ARG A 11 15.03 1.17 6.84
C ARG A 11 14.55 0.79 5.44
N ALA A 12 15.21 -0.16 4.78
CA ALA A 12 14.82 -0.63 3.46
C ALA A 12 13.45 -1.32 3.49
N LEU A 13 13.19 -2.13 4.52
CA LEU A 13 11.92 -2.81 4.73
C LEU A 13 10.78 -1.81 4.95
N PHE A 14 11.00 -0.81 5.80
CA PHE A 14 10.03 0.26 6.04
C PHE A 14 9.75 1.05 4.77
N LEU A 15 10.79 1.44 4.02
CA LEU A 15 10.61 2.13 2.74
C LEU A 15 9.85 1.28 1.72
N SER A 16 10.16 -0.01 1.64
CA SER A 16 9.45 -0.96 0.77
C SER A 16 7.96 -1.03 1.12
N ALA A 17 7.63 -1.15 2.41
CA ALA A 17 6.25 -1.15 2.90
C ALA A 17 5.52 0.15 2.52
N LEU A 18 6.16 1.30 2.67
CA LEU A 18 5.60 2.59 2.25
C LEU A 18 5.37 2.63 0.74
N ILE A 19 6.35 2.22 -0.07
CA ILE A 19 6.24 2.23 -1.53
C ILE A 19 5.08 1.35 -1.99
N ILE A 20 4.94 0.15 -1.43
CA ILE A 20 3.83 -0.77 -1.75
C ILE A 20 2.49 -0.14 -1.36
N PHE A 21 2.38 0.36 -0.13
CA PHE A 21 1.16 0.98 0.37
C PHE A 21 0.72 2.18 -0.47
N PHE A 22 1.62 3.14 -0.67
CA PHE A 22 1.33 4.35 -1.44
C PHE A 22 1.14 4.06 -2.93
N GLY A 23 1.97 3.20 -3.53
CA GLY A 23 1.88 2.87 -4.95
C GLY A 23 0.56 2.21 -5.31
N VAL A 24 0.18 1.17 -4.56
CA VAL A 24 -1.09 0.46 -4.76
C VAL A 24 -2.27 1.35 -4.39
N GLY A 25 -2.23 1.95 -3.20
CA GLY A 25 -3.32 2.80 -2.72
C GLY A 25 -3.63 3.94 -3.70
N PHE A 26 -2.60 4.62 -4.20
CA PHE A 26 -2.73 5.70 -5.17
C PHE A 26 -3.27 5.18 -6.51
N SER A 27 -2.70 4.09 -7.04
CA SER A 27 -3.13 3.52 -8.32
C SER A 27 -4.60 3.07 -8.29
N CYS A 28 -5.02 2.35 -7.26
CA CYS A 28 -6.41 1.93 -7.09
C CYS A 28 -7.36 3.12 -6.99
N THR A 29 -7.00 4.11 -6.18
CA THR A 29 -7.82 5.32 -5.99
C THR A 29 -7.94 6.14 -7.26
N LEU A 30 -6.85 6.26 -8.03
CA LEU A 30 -6.83 6.95 -9.31
C LEU A 30 -7.76 6.28 -10.33
N ILE A 31 -7.72 4.94 -10.43
CA ILE A 31 -8.62 4.17 -11.31
C ILE A 31 -10.08 4.41 -10.93
N ILE A 32 -10.41 4.33 -9.64
CA ILE A 32 -11.77 4.55 -9.12
C ILE A 32 -12.23 5.99 -9.40
N PHE A 33 -11.34 6.97 -9.24
CA PHE A 33 -11.60 8.36 -9.56
C PHE A 33 -11.92 8.56 -11.04
N ILE A 34 -11.11 8.00 -11.94
CA ILE A 34 -11.35 8.05 -13.39
C ILE A 34 -12.72 7.43 -13.73
N ILE A 35 -13.02 6.24 -13.19
CA ILE A 35 -14.30 5.55 -13.43
C ILE A 35 -15.48 6.41 -12.95
N ASN A 36 -15.42 6.95 -11.74
CA ASN A 36 -16.49 7.78 -11.19
C ASN A 36 -16.68 9.08 -11.96
N SER A 37 -15.58 9.68 -12.44
CA SER A 37 -15.60 10.86 -13.29
C SER A 37 -16.29 10.59 -14.63
N ILE A 38 -15.90 9.49 -15.32
CA ILE A 38 -16.53 9.06 -16.58
C ILE A 38 -18.02 8.75 -16.37
N ARG A 39 -18.38 8.09 -15.27
CA ARG A 39 -19.77 7.73 -14.95
C ARG A 39 -20.60 8.91 -14.42
N LYS A 40 -20.03 10.12 -14.31
CA LYS A 40 -20.66 11.31 -13.73
C LYS A 40 -21.29 11.02 -12.36
N LYS A 41 -20.64 10.16 -11.56
CA LYS A 41 -21.05 9.81 -10.19
C LYS A 41 -20.08 10.45 -9.21
N PRO A 42 -20.18 11.78 -8.96
CA PRO A 42 -19.27 12.44 -8.04
C PRO A 42 -19.40 11.78 -6.66
N LYS A 43 -18.26 11.39 -6.10
CA LYS A 43 -18.14 10.89 -4.73
C LYS A 43 -17.41 11.94 -3.91
N ASN A 44 -17.71 12.00 -2.62
CA ASN A 44 -17.03 12.91 -1.71
C ASN A 44 -15.54 12.56 -1.60
N ALA A 45 -14.68 13.52 -1.29
CA ALA A 45 -13.24 13.31 -1.10
C ALA A 45 -12.95 12.19 -0.09
N LEU A 46 -13.75 12.10 0.99
CA LEU A 46 -13.64 11.04 2.00
C LEU A 46 -13.78 9.64 1.42
N TYR A 47 -14.61 9.44 0.39
CA TYR A 47 -14.75 8.15 -0.27
C TYR A 47 -13.42 7.69 -0.90
N TYR A 48 -12.70 8.62 -1.54
CA TYR A 48 -11.41 8.32 -2.14
C TYR A 48 -10.31 8.12 -1.09
N VAL A 49 -10.34 8.89 0.01
CA VAL A 49 -9.42 8.68 1.14
C VAL A 49 -9.62 7.30 1.76
N PHE A 50 -10.85 6.88 2.02
CA PHE A 50 -11.12 5.53 2.53
C PHE A 50 -10.71 4.45 1.52
N SER A 51 -11.00 4.66 0.22
CA SER A 51 -10.57 3.73 -0.82
C SER A 51 -9.05 3.58 -0.88
N PHE A 52 -8.31 4.68 -0.73
CA PHE A 52 -6.85 4.70 -0.67
C PHE A 52 -6.34 3.88 0.52
N LEU A 53 -6.86 4.18 1.72
CA LEU A 53 -6.42 3.50 2.96
C LEU A 53 -6.73 2.00 2.93
N ILE A 54 -7.92 1.62 2.49
CA ILE A 54 -8.35 0.21 2.43
C ILE A 54 -7.50 -0.56 1.42
N SER A 55 -7.36 -0.05 0.19
CA SER A 55 -6.60 -0.76 -0.86
C SER A 55 -5.12 -0.90 -0.52
N GLY A 56 -4.48 0.16 -0.01
CA GLY A 56 -3.09 0.10 0.43
C GLY A 56 -2.90 -0.90 1.59
N THR A 57 -3.79 -0.88 2.58
CA THR A 57 -3.69 -1.78 3.75
C THR A 57 -3.88 -3.24 3.38
N ILE A 58 -4.85 -3.55 2.50
CA ILE A 58 -5.10 -4.93 2.06
C ILE A 58 -3.86 -5.52 1.37
N VAL A 59 -3.25 -4.78 0.44
CA VAL A 59 -2.08 -5.30 -0.28
C VAL A 59 -0.85 -5.36 0.61
N LEU A 60 -0.69 -4.42 1.54
CA LEU A 60 0.40 -4.48 2.52
C LEU A 60 0.24 -5.69 3.45
N ALA A 61 -0.97 -5.97 3.95
CA ALA A 61 -1.25 -7.14 4.76
C ALA A 61 -1.01 -8.45 3.99
N LEU A 62 -1.39 -8.49 2.71
CA LEU A 62 -1.14 -9.64 1.84
C LEU A 62 0.36 -9.86 1.60
N ALA A 63 1.11 -8.79 1.34
CA ALA A 63 2.57 -8.85 1.16
C ALA A 63 3.26 -9.34 2.44
N ALA A 64 2.85 -8.85 3.60
CA ALA A 64 3.36 -9.31 4.90
C ALA A 64 3.03 -10.79 5.12
N PHE A 65 1.81 -11.22 4.82
CA PHE A 65 1.41 -12.62 4.92
C PHE A 65 2.25 -13.53 4.00
N CYS A 66 2.45 -13.14 2.74
CA CYS A 66 3.31 -13.87 1.81
C CYS A 66 4.76 -13.96 2.32
N PHE A 67 5.29 -12.88 2.87
CA PHE A 67 6.64 -12.87 3.44
C PHE A 67 6.75 -13.84 4.63
N CYS A 68 5.78 -13.83 5.55
CA CYS A 68 5.72 -14.77 6.66
C CYS A 68 5.66 -16.23 6.18
N MET A 69 4.83 -16.52 5.16
CA MET A 69 4.72 -17.87 4.59
C MET A 69 6.05 -18.35 4.01
N ILE A 70 6.76 -17.47 3.29
CA ILE A 70 8.09 -17.79 2.72
C ILE A 70 9.13 -18.01 3.83
N LEU A 71 9.06 -17.26 4.93
CA LEU A 71 10.04 -17.33 6.02
C LEU A 71 9.83 -18.54 6.94
N ILE A 72 8.59 -19.03 7.06
CA ILE A 72 8.23 -20.21 7.87
C ILE A 72 8.47 -21.52 7.11
N GLN A 73 8.53 -21.47 5.78
CA GLN A 73 8.81 -22.61 4.90
C GLN A 73 10.29 -22.97 4.90
#